data_AF-A0A1V2EX47-F1
#
_entry.id   AF-A0A1V2EX47-F1
#
_cell.length_a   1.000
_cell.length_b   1.000
_cell.length_c   1.000
_cell.angle_alpha   90.00
_cell.angle_beta   90.00
_cell.angle_gamma   90.00
#
_symmetry.space_group_name_H-M   'P 1'
#
loop_
_entity.id
_entity.type
_entity.pdbx_description
1 polymer ?
#
loop_
_entity_poly.entity_id
_entity_poly.type
_entity_poly.pdbx_seq_one_letter_code
_entity_poly.pdbx_strand_id
1 'polypeptide(L)'
;MANIVVRAAERYSTRAQNRIVERLRAAGAIKPANATALGLPTRGERRLLERMVKFGAVVAESEGHYWLDERALVHFRKEELARVLGAIAVAGFAAAGAIAFGR
;
A
#
# COMPACT_ATOMS: atom_id res chain seq x y z
N MET A 1 9.03 -17.43 -17.56
CA MET A 1 8.19 -17.96 -16.47
C MET A 1 7.74 -16.79 -15.61
N ALA A 2 6.58 -16.18 -15.90
CA ALA A 2 6.12 -15.02 -15.15
C ALA A 2 5.81 -15.44 -13.71
N ASN A 3 6.64 -14.97 -12.78
CA ASN A 3 6.65 -15.37 -11.38
C ASN A 3 5.26 -15.15 -10.74
N ILE A 4 4.63 -16.21 -10.24
CA ILE A 4 3.29 -16.18 -9.61
C ILE A 4 3.22 -15.11 -8.52
N VAL A 5 4.33 -14.89 -7.82
CA VAL A 5 4.50 -13.85 -6.80
C VAL A 5 4.32 -12.44 -7.39
N VAL A 6 4.86 -12.18 -8.58
CA VAL A 6 4.71 -10.87 -9.26
C VAL A 6 3.25 -10.61 -9.63
N ARG A 7 2.53 -11.63 -10.10
CA ARG A 7 1.10 -11.53 -10.41
C ARG A 7 0.24 -11.37 -9.15
N ALA A 8 0.60 -12.05 -8.06
CA ALA A 8 -0.06 -11.89 -6.77
C ALA A 8 0.16 -10.49 -6.20
N ALA A 9 1.37 -9.95 -6.31
CA ALA A 9 1.72 -8.59 -5.92
C ALA A 9 0.90 -7.54 -6.68
N GLU A 10 0.74 -7.70 -7.99
CA GLU A 10 -0.06 -6.78 -8.82
C GLU A 10 -1.54 -6.75 -8.40
N ARG A 11 -2.04 -7.87 -7.84
CA ARG A 11 -3.42 -8.01 -7.33
C ARG A 11 -3.56 -7.75 -5.83
N TYR A 12 -2.45 -7.63 -5.09
CA TYR A 12 -2.50 -7.42 -3.65
C TYR A 12 -2.95 -5.99 -3.34
N SER A 13 -4.03 -5.89 -2.57
CA SER A 13 -4.56 -4.61 -2.09
C SER A 13 -5.37 -4.85 -0.83
N THR A 14 -5.23 -3.98 0.18
CA THR A 14 -6.12 -4.04 1.34
C THR A 14 -7.46 -3.37 1.02
N ARG A 15 -8.54 -3.73 1.74
CA ARG A 15 -9.84 -3.05 1.59
C ARG A 15 -9.74 -1.53 1.77
N ALA A 16 -8.90 -1.08 2.71
CA ALA A 16 -8.65 0.34 2.96
C ALA A 16 -7.94 1.00 1.77
N GLN A 17 -6.94 0.34 1.18
CA GLN A 17 -6.25 0.84 -0.01
C GLN A 17 -7.21 0.98 -1.19
N ASN A 18 -8.05 -0.02 -1.44
CA ASN A 18 -9.01 0.05 -2.53
C ASN A 18 -9.99 1.20 -2.35
N ARG A 19 -10.48 1.45 -1.12
CA ARG A 19 -11.33 2.64 -0.87
C ARG A 19 -10.63 3.95 -1.18
N ILE A 20 -9.37 4.11 -0.77
CA ILE A 20 -8.60 5.35 -1.04
C ILE A 20 -8.41 5.52 -2.55
N VAL A 21 -7.97 4.47 -3.23
CA VAL A 21 -7.74 4.46 -4.69
C VAL A 21 -9.02 4.71 -5.46
N GLU A 22 -10.12 4.03 -5.10
CA GLU A 22 -11.43 4.21 -5.73
C GLU A 22 -11.96 5.63 -5.53
N ARG A 23 -11.83 6.21 -4.34
CA ARG A 23 -12.22 7.60 -4.10
C ARG A 23 -11.43 8.58 -4.96
N LEU A 24 -10.11 8.43 -5.03
CA LEU A 24 -9.27 9.28 -5.87
C LEU A 24 -9.60 9.12 -7.36
N ARG A 25 -9.81 7.89 -7.84
CA ARG A 25 -10.22 7.63 -9.23
C ARG A 25 -11.61 8.16 -9.54
N ALA A 26 -12.58 7.97 -8.65
CA ALA A 26 -13.93 8.48 -8.83
C ALA A 26 -13.96 10.01 -8.91
N ALA A 27 -13.06 10.68 -8.18
CA ALA A 27 -12.84 12.12 -8.26
C ALA A 27 -11.98 12.57 -9.45
N GLY A 28 -11.46 11.63 -10.26
CA GLY A 28 -10.55 11.93 -11.37
C GLY A 28 -9.16 12.43 -10.94
N ALA A 29 -8.82 12.27 -9.65
CA ALA A 29 -7.57 12.69 -9.04
C ALA A 29 -6.42 11.73 -9.38
N ILE A 30 -6.13 11.57 -10.67
CA ILE A 30 -5.04 10.73 -11.22
C ILE A 30 -3.89 11.57 -11.82
N LYS A 31 -3.98 12.89 -11.65
CA LYS A 31 -2.99 13.87 -12.11
C LYS A 31 -3.03 15.10 -11.20
N PRO A 32 -1.94 15.89 -11.11
CA PRO A 32 -1.85 17.05 -10.21
C PRO A 32 -3.01 18.03 -10.35
N ALA A 33 -3.41 18.32 -11.59
CA ALA A 33 -4.51 19.26 -11.89
C ALA A 33 -5.87 18.89 -11.29
N ASN A 34 -6.05 17.61 -10.92
CA ASN A 34 -7.29 17.09 -10.37
C ASN A 34 -7.13 16.66 -8.90
N ALA A 35 -6.08 17.13 -8.21
CA ALA A 35 -5.87 16.80 -6.81
C ALA A 35 -7.11 17.15 -5.99
N THR A 36 -7.52 16.24 -5.12
CA THR A 36 -8.80 16.33 -4.40
C THR A 36 -8.62 16.09 -2.92
N ALA A 37 -9.50 16.68 -2.12
CA ALA A 37 -9.54 16.46 -0.69
C ALA A 37 -10.12 15.09 -0.35
N LEU A 38 -9.41 14.30 0.44
CA LEU A 38 -9.89 13.02 0.94
C LEU A 38 -10.47 13.17 2.35
N GLY A 39 -11.79 13.05 2.48
CA GLY A 39 -12.44 12.88 3.78
C GLY A 39 -12.18 11.48 4.35
N LEU A 40 -11.06 11.28 5.04
CA LEU A 40 -10.69 9.99 5.63
C LEU A 40 -11.35 9.76 7.01
N PRO A 41 -12.21 8.73 7.17
CA PRO A 41 -12.96 8.53 8.41
C PRO A 41 -12.19 7.81 9.52
N THR A 42 -11.13 7.05 9.22
CA THR A 42 -10.45 6.20 10.24
C THR A 42 -8.96 6.48 10.42
N ARG A 43 -8.44 6.27 11.64
CA ARG A 43 -6.98 6.36 11.93
C ARG A 43 -6.15 5.39 11.07
N GLY A 44 -6.70 4.22 10.77
CA GLY A 44 -6.04 3.21 9.92
C GLY A 44 -5.88 3.68 8.47
N GLU A 45 -6.92 4.26 7.89
CA GLU A 45 -6.87 4.82 6.54
C GLU A 45 -5.93 6.03 6.47
N ARG A 46 -5.86 6.86 7.52
CA ARG A 46 -4.88 7.96 7.61
C ARG A 46 -3.44 7.47 7.57
N ARG A 47 -3.09 6.48 8.41
CA ARG A 47 -1.76 5.87 8.41
C ARG A 47 -1.42 5.21 7.06
N LEU A 48 -2.41 4.59 6.41
CA LEU A 48 -2.22 4.00 5.09
C LEU A 48 -1.97 5.09 4.03
N LEU A 49 -2.75 6.17 4.05
CA LEU A 49 -2.54 7.32 3.17
C LEU A 49 -1.15 7.91 3.36
N GLU A 50 -0.72 8.14 4.61
CA GLU A 50 0.63 8.63 4.92
C GLU A 50 1.72 7.71 4.34
N ARG A 51 1.54 6.39 4.42
CA ARG A 51 2.46 5.41 3.81
C ARG A 51 2.45 5.47 2.29
N MET A 52 1.28 5.59 1.67
CA MET A 52 1.15 5.74 0.21
C MET A 52 1.78 7.05 -0.26
N VAL A 53 1.64 8.13 0.52
CA VAL A 53 2.27 9.43 0.26
C VAL A 53 3.79 9.35 0.39
N LYS A 54 4.29 8.76 1.48
CA LYS A 54 5.73 8.56 1.69
C LYS A 54 6.38 7.73 0.58
N PHE A 55 5.66 6.78 0.01
CA PHE A 55 6.13 5.98 -1.12
C PHE A 55 6.02 6.72 -2.47
N GLY A 56 5.12 7.69 -2.60
CA GLY A 56 4.79 8.37 -3.86
C GLY A 56 3.69 7.70 -4.68
N ALA A 57 2.99 6.70 -4.13
CA ALA A 57 1.79 6.12 -4.78
C ALA A 57 0.59 7.08 -4.74
N VAL A 58 0.58 7.96 -3.74
CA VAL A 58 -0.30 9.13 -3.67
C VAL A 58 0.62 10.34 -3.50
N VAL A 59 0.28 11.47 -4.09
CA VAL A 59 1.08 12.69 -3.99
C VAL A 59 0.21 13.77 -3.37
N ALA A 60 0.77 14.49 -2.39
CA ALA A 60 0.15 15.66 -1.78
C ALA A 60 0.58 16.90 -2.56
N GLU A 61 -0.37 17.64 -3.12
CA GLU A 61 -0.09 18.83 -3.93
C GLU A 61 -0.22 20.12 -3.11
N SER A 62 -1.27 20.19 -2.30
CA SER A 62 -1.59 21.31 -1.41
C SER A 62 -2.23 20.78 -0.13
N GLU A 63 -2.38 21.61 0.90
CA GLU A 63 -2.88 21.15 2.21
C GLU A 63 -4.17 20.34 2.07
N GLY A 64 -4.07 19.04 2.37
CA GLY A 64 -5.18 18.10 2.33
C GLY A 64 -5.62 17.62 0.94
N HIS A 65 -4.97 18.04 -0.15
CA HIS A 65 -5.29 17.61 -1.52
C HIS A 65 -4.31 16.56 -2.03
N TYR A 66 -4.87 15.48 -2.56
CA TYR A 66 -4.12 14.30 -2.96
C TYR A 66 -4.49 13.91 -4.39
N TRP A 67 -3.51 13.40 -5.13
CA TRP A 67 -3.72 12.71 -6.40
C TRP A 67 -2.99 11.38 -6.43
N LEU A 68 -3.48 10.45 -7.24
CA LEU A 68 -2.99 9.09 -7.37
C LEU A 68 -1.99 9.01 -8.52
N ASP A 69 -0.76 8.58 -8.22
CA ASP A 69 0.17 8.14 -9.26
C ASP A 69 -0.07 6.66 -9.54
N GLU A 70 -0.74 6.38 -10.65
CA GLU A 70 -1.09 5.01 -11.03
C GLU A 70 0.12 4.13 -11.33
N ARG A 71 1.24 4.71 -11.78
CA ARG A 71 2.47 3.95 -12.04
C ARG A 71 3.10 3.57 -10.72
N ALA A 72 3.27 4.53 -9.82
CA ALA A 72 3.82 4.29 -8.49
C ALA A 72 2.92 3.36 -7.64
N LEU A 73 1.61 3.38 -7.83
CA LEU A 73 0.68 2.47 -7.15
C LEU A 73 0.99 0.98 -7.43
N VAL A 74 1.38 0.63 -8.66
CA VAL A 74 1.75 -0.75 -9.00
C VAL A 74 3.00 -1.19 -8.24
N HIS A 75 3.98 -0.28 -8.12
CA HIS A 75 5.21 -0.54 -7.36
C HIS A 75 4.93 -0.63 -5.85
N PHE A 76 4.03 0.20 -5.32
CA PHE A 76 3.63 0.14 -3.92
C PHE A 76 2.98 -1.21 -3.56
N ARG A 77 2.11 -1.75 -4.41
CA ARG A 77 1.49 -3.06 -4.19
C ARG A 77 2.51 -4.19 -4.18
N LYS A 78 3.55 -4.10 -5.03
CA LYS A 78 4.68 -5.04 -5.05
C LYS A 78 5.50 -4.99 -3.77
N GLU A 79 5.86 -3.78 -3.34
CA GLU A 79 6.60 -3.57 -2.09
C GLU A 79 5.80 -4.04 -0.87
N GLU A 80 4.50 -3.75 -0.82
CA GLU A 80 3.68 -4.09 0.32
C GLU A 80 3.48 -5.61 0.45
N LEU A 81 3.32 -6.34 -0.67
CA LEU A 81 3.32 -7.79 -0.64
C LEU A 81 4.67 -8.33 -0.16
N ALA A 82 5.78 -7.82 -0.70
CA ALA A 82 7.12 -8.25 -0.31
C ALA A 82 7.37 -8.05 1.19
N ARG A 83 6.91 -6.92 1.74
CA ARG A 83 7.02 -6.60 3.17
C ARG A 83 6.21 -7.55 4.05
N VAL A 84 4.98 -7.88 3.65
CA VAL A 84 4.15 -8.86 4.37
C VAL A 84 4.78 -10.24 4.35
N LEU A 85 5.24 -10.69 3.18
CA LEU A 85 5.91 -11.98 3.04
C LEU A 85 7.21 -12.04 3.85
N GLY A 86 8.01 -10.97 3.84
CA GLY A 86 9.21 -10.85 4.66
C GLY A 86 8.90 -10.93 6.15
N ALA A 87 7.86 -10.23 6.63
CA ALA A 87 7.45 -10.29 8.03
C ALA A 87 7.00 -11.70 8.46
N ILE A 88 6.24 -12.40 7.59
CA ILE A 88 5.82 -13.79 7.83
C ILE A 88 7.04 -14.71 7.90
N ALA A 89 7.99 -14.57 6.97
CA ALA A 89 9.22 -15.36 6.97
C ALA A 89 10.00 -15.16 8.28
N VAL A 90 10.24 -13.91 8.69
CA VAL A 90 10.95 -13.59 9.94
C VAL A 90 10.23 -14.18 11.16
N ALA A 91 8.90 -14.06 11.23
CA ALA A 91 8.12 -14.63 12.33
C ALA A 91 8.20 -16.16 12.39
N GLY A 92 8.13 -16.83 11.23
CA GLY A 92 8.29 -18.29 11.12
C GLY A 92 9.68 -18.77 11.55
N PHE A 93 10.74 -18.06 11.15
CA PHE A 93 12.10 -18.36 11.59
C PHE A 93 12.29 -18.15 13.09
N ALA A 94 11.73 -17.08 13.66
CA ALA A 94 11.78 -16.83 15.11
C ALA A 94 11.07 -17.94 15.90
N ALA A 95 9.90 -18.40 15.43
CA ALA A 95 9.16 -19.49 16.05
C ALA A 95 9.93 -20.84 15.97
N ALA A 96 10.53 -21.15 14.82
CA ALA A 96 11.33 -22.36 14.65
C ALA A 96 12.60 -22.36 15.51
N GLY A 97 13.28 -21.20 15.62
CA GLY A 97 14.44 -21.03 16.50
C GLY A 97 14.08 -21.20 17.97
N ALA A 98 12.95 -20.66 18.42
CA ALA A 98 12.48 -20.83 19.80
C ALA A 98 12.21 -22.31 20.16
N ILE A 99 11.70 -23.10 19.20
CA ILE A 99 11.46 -24.54 19.39
C ILE A 99 12.79 -25.33 19.40
N ALA A 100 13.76 -24.94 18.55
CA ALA A 100 15.05 -25.63 18.46
C ALA A 100 15.99 -25.34 19.65
N PHE A 101 15.95 -24.13 20.24
CA PHE A 101 16.77 -23.74 21.38
C PHE A 101 16.10 -23.96 22.75
N GLY A 102 14.82 -24.36 22.77
CA GLY A 102 14.05 -24.62 24.00
C GLY A 102 14.06 -26.06 24.51
N ARG A 103 14.96 -26.92 24.00
CA ARG A 103 15.18 -28.30 24.50
C ARG A 103 16.55 -28.46 25.13
#